data_AF-A0A925H6Y5-F1
#
_entry.id   AF-A0A925H6Y5-F1
#
_cell.length_a   1.000
_cell.length_b   1.000
_cell.length_c   1.000
_cell.angle_alpha   90.00
_cell.angle_beta   90.00
_cell.angle_gamma   90.00
#
_symmetry.space_group_name_H-M   'P 1'
#
loop_
_entity.id
_entity.type
_entity.pdbx_description
1 polymer ?
#
loop_
_entity_poly.entity_id
_entity_poly.type
_entity_poly.pdbx_seq_one_letter_code
_entity_poly.pdbx_strand_id
1 'polypeptide(L)'
;MCHVLVDNGAVVRVAVTIDRDAGSATVDFSGSSAQLPDNFNAPFSVCRAAVLYVFRCLAGSDLPLNDGCLRPITLVVPPGSMLRPEYPAAVVAGNVETSQVITDAMFGALGVMAAAQGTMNNFTFGNAAHQYYETIAGGSGAGPDFAG
;
A
#
# COMPACT_ATOMS: atom_id res chain seq x y z
N MET A 1 -5.42 14.01 2.92
CA MET A 1 -5.67 13.41 1.59
C MET A 1 -4.36 13.44 0.82
N CYS A 2 -4.00 12.35 0.14
CA CYS A 2 -2.83 12.25 -0.71
C CYS A 2 -3.19 11.49 -2.00
N HIS A 3 -2.42 11.70 -3.06
CA HIS A 3 -2.46 10.86 -4.24
C HIS A 3 -1.05 10.64 -4.78
N VAL A 4 -0.81 9.47 -5.35
CA VAL A 4 0.42 9.10 -6.02
C VAL A 4 0.07 8.72 -7.45
N LEU A 5 0.74 9.34 -8.42
CA LEU A 5 0.65 9.03 -9.84
C LEU A 5 1.75 8.02 -10.17
N VAL A 6 1.37 6.91 -10.80
CA VAL A 6 2.26 5.85 -11.27
C VAL A 6 2.60 6.08 -12.74
N ASP A 7 3.75 5.62 -13.20
CA ASP A 7 4.25 5.81 -14.57
C ASP A 7 3.30 5.28 -15.66
N ASN A 8 2.50 4.26 -15.36
CA ASN A 8 1.47 3.75 -16.28
C ASN A 8 0.19 4.61 -16.32
N GLY A 9 0.21 5.78 -15.66
CA GLY A 9 -0.91 6.71 -15.58
C GLY A 9 -1.96 6.36 -14.52
N ALA A 10 -1.80 5.26 -13.79
CA ALA A 10 -2.68 4.90 -12.70
C ALA A 10 -2.48 5.83 -11.49
N VAL A 11 -3.54 6.01 -10.70
CA VAL A 11 -3.52 6.85 -9.51
C VAL A 11 -3.99 6.04 -8.31
N VAL A 12 -3.19 6.06 -7.25
CA VAL A 12 -3.65 5.67 -5.91
C VAL A 12 -3.98 6.95 -5.15
N ARG A 13 -5.23 7.13 -4.77
CA ARG A 13 -5.68 8.27 -3.96
C ARG A 13 -6.21 7.76 -2.65
N VAL A 14 -5.79 8.40 -1.55
CA VAL A 14 -6.27 8.06 -0.22
C VAL A 14 -6.62 9.29 0.61
N ALA A 15 -7.76 9.22 1.29
CA ALA A 15 -8.15 10.13 2.35
C ALA A 15 -8.21 9.36 3.67
N VAL A 16 -7.63 9.92 4.73
CA VAL A 16 -7.67 9.34 6.06
C VAL A 16 -8.39 10.31 6.99
N THR A 17 -9.42 9.81 7.67
CA THR A 17 -10.18 10.54 8.68
C THR A 17 -10.02 9.82 10.01
N ILE A 18 -9.62 10.54 11.06
CA ILE A 18 -9.41 9.98 12.40
C ILE A 18 -10.53 10.47 13.31
N ASP A 19 -11.25 9.53 13.92
CA ASP A 19 -12.15 9.79 15.04
C ASP A 19 -11.41 9.48 16.34
N ARG A 20 -11.00 10.54 17.04
CA ARG A 20 -10.22 10.43 18.27
C ARG A 20 -11.07 9.97 19.45
N ASP A 21 -12.36 10.27 19.46
CA ASP A 21 -13.26 9.93 20.56
C ASP A 21 -13.63 8.45 20.52
N ALA A 22 -13.89 7.92 19.32
CA ALA A 22 -14.12 6.50 19.09
C ALA A 22 -12.82 5.67 19.01
N GLY A 23 -11.66 6.33 18.89
CA GLY A 23 -10.37 5.65 18.66
C GLY A 23 -10.33 4.87 17.35
N SER A 24 -10.96 5.42 16.29
CA SER A 24 -11.15 4.75 15.01
C SER A 24 -10.66 5.59 13.84
N ALA A 25 -10.46 4.95 12.68
CA ALA A 25 -10.04 5.61 11.45
C ALA A 25 -10.85 5.13 10.26
N THR A 26 -11.13 6.03 9.33
CA THR A 26 -11.63 5.68 7.99
C THR A 26 -10.53 5.96 6.97
N VAL A 27 -10.19 4.95 6.18
CA VAL A 27 -9.24 5.05 5.07
C VAL A 27 -10.01 4.84 3.78
N ASP A 28 -10.07 5.87 2.96
CA ASP A 28 -10.90 5.93 1.76
C ASP A 28 -10.06 6.02 0.49
N PHE A 29 -10.14 4.98 -0.34
CA PHE A 29 -9.47 4.84 -1.61
C PHE A 29 -10.39 5.12 -2.82
N SER A 30 -11.57 5.71 -2.62
CA SER A 30 -12.61 5.82 -3.65
C SER A 30 -12.22 6.56 -4.92
N GLY A 31 -11.18 7.41 -4.88
CA GLY A 31 -10.68 8.09 -6.07
C GLY A 31 -9.41 7.48 -6.67
N SER A 32 -9.10 6.23 -6.34
CA SER A 32 -8.05 5.45 -7.02
C SER A 32 -8.54 4.97 -8.39
N SER A 33 -7.62 4.65 -9.29
CA SER A 33 -7.95 4.19 -10.64
C SER A 33 -8.82 2.92 -10.63
N ALA A 34 -9.65 2.81 -11.67
CA ALA A 34 -10.33 1.56 -12.00
C ALA A 34 -9.31 0.43 -12.23
N GLN A 35 -9.78 -0.81 -12.22
CA GLN A 35 -8.98 -1.98 -12.57
C GLN A 35 -8.21 -1.75 -13.87
N LEU A 36 -6.93 -2.08 -13.82
CA LEU A 36 -5.99 -1.88 -14.91
C LEU A 36 -5.96 -3.09 -15.84
N PRO A 37 -5.67 -2.90 -17.13
CA PRO A 37 -5.48 -4.00 -18.07
C PRO A 37 -4.14 -4.73 -17.89
N ASP A 38 -3.23 -4.20 -17.07
CA ASP A 38 -1.91 -4.76 -16.79
C ASP A 38 -1.85 -5.48 -15.43
N ASN A 39 -0.64 -5.72 -14.92
CA ASN A 39 -0.42 -6.47 -13.69
C ASN A 39 -0.27 -5.62 -12.42
N PHE A 40 -0.46 -4.29 -12.48
CA PHE A 40 -0.41 -3.36 -11.35
C PHE A 40 -1.70 -3.35 -10.50
N ASN A 41 -2.57 -4.35 -10.66
CA ASN A 41 -3.69 -4.50 -9.76
C ASN A 41 -3.23 -5.17 -8.45
N ALA A 42 -3.72 -4.68 -7.31
CA ALA A 42 -3.50 -5.26 -6.00
C ALA A 42 -4.78 -5.92 -5.49
N PRO A 43 -4.77 -7.22 -5.14
CA PRO A 43 -5.88 -7.85 -4.45
C PRO A 43 -6.23 -7.09 -3.17
N PHE A 44 -7.51 -7.09 -2.78
CA PHE A 44 -7.96 -6.35 -1.59
C PHE A 44 -7.19 -6.71 -0.31
N SER A 45 -6.76 -7.96 -0.19
CA SER A 45 -5.91 -8.42 0.93
C SER A 45 -4.57 -7.68 1.01
N VAL A 46 -3.97 -7.33 -0.13
CA VAL A 46 -2.71 -6.57 -0.23
C VAL A 46 -2.92 -5.12 0.19
N CYS A 47 -3.99 -4.49 -0.30
CA CYS A 47 -4.38 -3.15 0.14
C CYS A 47 -4.59 -3.10 1.66
N ARG A 48 -5.30 -4.09 2.22
CA ARG A 48 -5.55 -4.20 3.66
C ARG A 48 -4.26 -4.44 4.46
N ALA A 49 -3.33 -5.23 3.94
CA ALA A 49 -2.03 -5.46 4.57
C ALA A 49 -1.15 -4.21 4.58
N ALA A 50 -1.11 -3.44 3.49
CA ALA A 50 -0.36 -2.18 3.41
C ALA A 50 -0.88 -1.15 4.42
N VAL A 51 -2.21 -1.03 4.56
CA VAL A 51 -2.81 -0.14 5.57
C VAL A 51 -2.47 -0.58 6.99
N LEU A 52 -2.56 -1.88 7.29
CA LEU A 52 -2.16 -2.42 8.60
C LEU A 52 -0.69 -2.14 8.90
N TYR A 53 0.19 -2.31 7.92
CA TYR A 53 1.61 -2.02 8.04
C TYR A 53 1.85 -0.57 8.47
N VAL A 54 1.24 0.40 7.78
CA VAL A 54 1.38 1.82 8.12
C VAL A 54 0.91 2.12 9.54
N PHE A 55 -0.30 1.69 9.92
CA PHE A 55 -0.78 1.93 11.29
C PHE A 55 0.10 1.28 12.34
N ARG A 56 0.68 0.11 12.05
CA ARG A 56 1.62 -0.56 12.96
C ARG A 56 2.91 0.23 13.13
N CYS A 57 3.47 0.79 12.05
CA CYS A 57 4.64 1.66 12.13
C CYS A 57 4.39 2.89 13.02
N LEU A 58 3.15 3.39 13.06
CA LEU A 58 2.77 4.58 13.83
C LEU A 58 2.31 4.30 15.26
N ALA A 59 1.97 3.05 15.58
CA ALA A 59 1.41 2.69 16.88
C ALA A 59 2.40 2.85 18.05
N GLY A 60 3.71 3.03 17.78
CA GLY A 60 4.75 3.27 18.78
C GLY A 60 4.88 2.16 19.83
N SER A 61 4.27 1.01 19.58
CA SER A 61 4.18 -0.13 20.49
C SER A 61 4.10 -1.43 19.70
N ASP A 62 4.47 -2.54 20.32
CA ASP A 62 4.34 -3.86 19.71
C ASP A 62 2.86 -4.26 19.61
N LEU A 63 2.22 -3.86 18.51
CA LEU A 63 0.90 -4.37 18.16
C LEU A 63 1.04 -5.83 17.67
N PRO A 64 0.26 -6.77 18.24
CA PRO A 64 0.25 -8.14 17.76
C PRO A 64 -0.28 -8.20 16.32
N LEU A 65 0.37 -8.96 15.44
CA LEU A 65 -0.02 -9.07 14.04
C LEU A 65 -1.26 -9.96 13.88
N ASN A 66 -2.45 -9.40 14.16
CA ASN A 66 -3.72 -10.08 13.97
C ASN A 66 -4.82 -9.12 13.48
N ASP A 67 -5.93 -9.69 13.00
CA ASP A 67 -7.06 -8.95 12.44
C ASP A 67 -7.73 -7.99 13.44
N GLY A 68 -7.55 -8.20 14.74
CA GLY A 68 -8.03 -7.29 15.79
C GLY A 68 -7.49 -5.88 15.65
N CYS A 69 -6.27 -5.70 15.12
CA CYS A 69 -5.68 -4.38 14.88
C CYS A 69 -6.40 -3.58 13.78
N LEU A 70 -7.15 -4.25 12.90
CA LEU A 70 -7.95 -3.60 11.86
C LEU A 70 -9.39 -3.36 12.26
N ARG A 71 -9.86 -3.90 13.39
CA ARG A 71 -11.22 -3.67 13.89
C ARG A 71 -11.60 -2.18 14.01
N PRO A 72 -10.73 -1.27 14.46
CA PRO A 72 -11.06 0.16 14.51
C PRO A 72 -10.84 0.89 13.18
N ILE A 73 -10.47 0.19 12.10
CA ILE A 73 -10.15 0.80 10.80
C ILE A 73 -11.22 0.41 9.78
N THR A 74 -11.99 1.39 9.34
CA THR A 74 -12.91 1.24 8.20
C THR A 74 -12.14 1.47 6.89
N LEU A 75 -12.12 0.47 6.02
CA LEU A 75 -11.51 0.54 4.69
C LEU A 75 -12.59 0.70 3.62
N VAL A 76 -12.55 1.82 2.89
CA VAL A 76 -13.41 2.07 1.73
C VAL A 76 -12.58 1.85 0.46
N VAL A 77 -12.78 0.72 -0.21
CA VAL A 77 -12.11 0.37 -1.48
C VAL A 77 -13.16 -0.06 -2.50
N PRO A 78 -13.38 0.72 -3.58
CA PRO A 78 -14.38 0.38 -4.59
C PRO A 78 -14.11 -0.97 -5.25
N PRO A 79 -15.11 -1.86 -5.36
CA PRO A 79 -15.02 -3.05 -6.22
C PRO A 79 -14.69 -2.66 -7.66
N GLY A 80 -13.86 -3.45 -8.34
CA GLY A 80 -13.43 -3.16 -9.70
C GLY A 80 -12.43 -2.01 -9.82
N SER A 81 -11.87 -1.52 -8.70
CA SER A 81 -10.71 -0.63 -8.70
C SER A 81 -9.40 -1.42 -8.81
N MET A 82 -8.30 -0.73 -9.12
CA MET A 82 -6.97 -1.36 -9.11
C MET A 82 -6.57 -1.94 -7.74
N LEU A 83 -7.23 -1.51 -6.66
CA LEU A 83 -6.97 -1.95 -5.28
C LEU A 83 -7.98 -3.01 -4.77
N ARG A 84 -8.97 -3.35 -5.59
CA ARG A 84 -9.92 -4.44 -5.40
C ARG A 84 -10.40 -4.94 -6.76
N PRO A 85 -9.48 -5.53 -7.56
CA PRO A 85 -9.79 -6.00 -8.88
C PRO A 85 -10.69 -7.24 -8.82
N GLU A 86 -11.37 -7.51 -9.92
CA GLU A 86 -12.15 -8.70 -10.16
C GLU A 86 -11.37 -9.66 -11.08
N TYR A 87 -11.55 -10.96 -10.86
CA TYR A 87 -10.98 -11.97 -11.76
C TYR A 87 -11.49 -11.74 -13.20
N PRO A 88 -10.65 -11.85 -14.25
CA PRO A 88 -9.30 -12.42 -14.30
C PRO A 88 -8.14 -11.41 -14.31
N ALA A 89 -8.28 -10.25 -13.66
CA ALA A 89 -7.20 -9.24 -13.65
C ALA A 89 -5.85 -9.79 -13.18
N ALA A 90 -4.76 -9.37 -13.84
CA ALA A 90 -3.42 -9.72 -13.44
C ALA A 90 -2.98 -8.92 -12.20
N VAL A 91 -2.33 -9.58 -11.25
CA VAL A 91 -2.08 -9.02 -9.90
C VAL A 91 -0.63 -9.15 -9.41
N VAL A 92 0.30 -9.60 -10.26
CA VAL A 92 1.67 -9.91 -9.80
C VAL A 92 2.42 -8.67 -9.29
N ALA A 93 2.25 -7.51 -9.92
CA ALA A 93 2.86 -6.26 -9.46
C ALA A 93 2.10 -5.63 -8.27
N GLY A 94 0.95 -6.20 -7.89
CA GLY A 94 0.16 -5.77 -6.74
C GLY A 94 0.95 -5.83 -5.43
N ASN A 95 1.66 -6.94 -5.20
CA ASN A 95 2.45 -7.13 -3.98
C ASN A 95 3.75 -6.33 -3.97
N VAL A 96 4.39 -6.14 -5.13
CA VAL A 96 5.76 -5.61 -5.20
C VAL A 96 5.80 -4.11 -5.47
N GLU A 97 4.92 -3.59 -6.31
CA GLU A 97 4.88 -2.17 -6.68
C GLU A 97 3.69 -1.47 -6.03
N THR A 98 2.49 -1.98 -6.26
CA THR A 98 1.26 -1.27 -5.87
C THR A 98 1.12 -1.17 -4.36
N SER A 99 1.58 -2.18 -3.61
CA SER A 99 1.62 -2.14 -2.14
C SER A 99 2.52 -1.01 -1.61
N GLN A 100 3.63 -0.71 -2.29
CA GLN A 100 4.54 0.38 -1.94
C GLN A 100 3.88 1.74 -2.23
N VAL A 101 3.23 1.86 -3.39
CA VAL A 101 2.44 3.05 -3.74
C VAL A 101 1.33 3.33 -2.72
N ILE A 102 0.61 2.29 -2.26
CA ILE A 102 -0.40 2.43 -1.20
C ILE A 102 0.24 2.92 0.10
N THR A 103 1.40 2.36 0.46
CA THR A 103 2.14 2.70 1.68
C THR A 103 2.62 4.15 1.65
N ASP A 104 3.21 4.60 0.54
CA ASP A 104 3.65 5.98 0.34
C ASP A 104 2.46 6.96 0.36
N ALA A 105 1.35 6.62 -0.31
CA ALA A 105 0.14 7.44 -0.29
C ALA A 105 -0.44 7.57 1.13
N MET A 106 -0.41 6.49 1.92
CA MET A 106 -0.86 6.48 3.31
C MET A 106 0.03 7.33 4.21
N PHE A 107 1.35 7.16 4.16
CA PHE A 107 2.29 7.99 4.93
C PHE A 107 2.20 9.47 4.54
N GLY A 108 2.07 9.76 3.25
CA GLY A 108 1.86 11.11 2.73
C GLY A 108 0.52 11.70 3.19
N ALA A 109 -0.56 10.91 3.24
CA ALA A 109 -1.86 11.37 3.72
C ALA A 109 -1.88 11.68 5.22
N LEU A 110 -1.05 10.97 6.00
CA LEU A 110 -0.87 11.17 7.44
C LEU A 110 0.20 12.23 7.75
N GLY A 111 0.99 12.66 6.77
CA GLY A 111 2.02 13.68 6.92
C GLY A 111 3.22 13.20 7.76
N VAL A 112 3.51 11.90 7.76
CA VAL A 112 4.55 11.32 8.63
C VAL A 112 5.92 11.29 7.97
N MET A 113 5.98 10.94 6.68
CA MET A 113 7.22 10.82 5.93
C MET A 113 6.95 11.02 4.43
N ALA A 114 8.00 11.40 3.69
CA ALA A 114 8.00 11.40 2.24
C ALA A 114 7.92 9.96 1.70
N ALA A 115 7.70 9.82 0.39
CA ALA A 115 7.76 8.53 -0.28
C ALA A 115 9.13 7.86 -0.07
N ALA A 116 9.12 6.55 0.13
CA ALA A 116 10.33 5.75 0.28
C ALA A 116 10.86 5.31 -1.10
N GLN A 117 11.59 4.21 -1.15
CA GLN A 117 12.06 3.59 -2.39
C GLN A 117 10.96 3.34 -3.44
N GLY A 118 9.70 3.16 -3.01
CA GLY A 118 8.55 3.03 -3.92
C GLY A 118 8.42 1.70 -4.65
N THR A 119 9.29 0.74 -4.37
CA THR A 119 9.29 -0.60 -4.99
C THR A 119 9.89 -1.64 -4.06
N MET A 120 9.35 -2.86 -4.08
CA MET A 120 10.09 -4.03 -3.60
C MET A 120 11.05 -4.45 -4.71
N ASN A 121 12.28 -3.93 -4.72
CA ASN A 121 13.27 -4.28 -5.74
C ASN A 121 13.48 -5.79 -5.78
N ASN A 122 13.21 -6.41 -6.93
CA ASN A 122 13.40 -7.85 -7.11
C ASN A 122 14.47 -8.10 -8.16
N PHE A 123 15.51 -8.86 -7.78
CA PHE A 123 16.45 -9.44 -8.72
C PHE A 123 16.02 -10.89 -8.99
N THR A 124 15.57 -11.13 -10.22
CA THR A 124 15.06 -12.44 -10.63
C THR A 124 15.77 -12.94 -11.87
N PHE A 125 16.14 -14.22 -11.87
CA PHE A 125 16.68 -14.92 -13.02
C PHE A 125 16.37 -16.41 -12.91
N GLY A 126 16.36 -17.11 -14.04
CA GLY A 126 16.01 -18.53 -14.03
C GLY A 126 16.00 -19.17 -15.41
N ASN A 127 15.62 -20.43 -15.43
CA ASN A 127 15.40 -21.23 -16.63
C ASN A 127 14.19 -22.15 -16.40
N ALA A 128 13.95 -23.08 -17.33
CA ALA A 128 12.81 -23.99 -17.25
C ALA A 128 12.77 -24.87 -15.97
N ALA A 129 13.89 -25.06 -15.27
CA ALA A 129 14.00 -25.94 -14.09
C ALA A 129 14.32 -25.21 -12.78
N HIS A 130 14.87 -23.99 -12.84
CA HIS A 130 15.35 -23.26 -11.66
C HIS A 130 14.94 -21.80 -11.72
N GLN A 131 14.53 -21.24 -10.58
CA GLN A 131 14.15 -19.84 -10.42
C GLN A 131 14.87 -19.28 -9.20
N TYR A 132 15.48 -18.10 -9.38
CA TYR A 132 16.08 -17.31 -8.32
C TYR A 132 15.26 -16.04 -8.12
N TYR A 133 15.04 -15.69 -6.85
CA TYR A 133 14.33 -14.49 -6.45
C TYR A 133 14.99 -13.91 -5.22
N GLU A 134 15.47 -12.67 -5.31
CA GLU A 134 16.03 -11.92 -4.20
C GLU A 134 15.36 -10.54 -4.12
N THR A 135 15.03 -10.13 -2.90
CA THR A 135 14.59 -8.77 -2.61
C THR A 135 15.79 -7.92 -2.20
N ILE A 136 16.01 -6.81 -2.89
CA ILE A 136 17.07 -5.85 -2.58
C ILE A 136 16.46 -4.74 -1.72
N ALA A 137 17.05 -4.49 -0.55
CA ALA A 137 16.63 -3.40 0.31
C ALA A 137 16.88 -2.03 -0.33
N GLY A 138 16.13 -1.03 0.09
CA GLY A 138 16.42 0.37 -0.22
C GLY A 138 16.02 1.30 0.91
N GLY A 139 16.04 2.59 0.60
CA GLY A 139 15.97 3.66 1.58
C GLY A 139 14.57 3.95 2.10
N SER A 140 14.53 4.65 3.22
CA SER A 140 13.30 5.21 3.76
C SER A 140 13.03 6.59 3.16
N GLY A 141 11.78 7.05 3.25
CA GLY A 141 11.47 8.46 2.97
C GLY A 141 11.90 9.35 4.13
N ALA A 142 12.35 10.57 3.84
CA ALA A 142 12.68 11.53 4.88
C ALA A 142 11.44 11.90 5.71
N GLY A 143 11.61 12.04 7.02
CA GLY A 143 10.59 12.54 7.93
C GLY A 143 10.92 13.93 8.48
N PRO A 144 10.02 14.53 9.28
CA PRO A 144 10.25 15.84 9.90
C PRO A 144 11.54 15.92 10.73
N ASP A 145 11.90 14.80 11.39
CA ASP A 145 12.97 14.76 12.38
C ASP A 145 14.12 13.80 12.01
N PHE A 146 14.13 13.22 10.79
CA PHE A 146 15.15 12.27 10.35
C PHE A 146 15.39 12.31 8.84
N ALA A 147 16.63 12.05 8.42
CA ALA A 147 16.99 11.84 7.02
C ALA A 147 16.57 10.44 6.56
N GLY A 148 16.18 10.33 5.28
CA GLY A 148 15.73 9.08 4.64
C GLY A 148 16.85 8.10 4.28
#